data_AF-A0A431HN00-F1
#
_entry.id   AF-A0A431HN00-F1
#
_cell.length_a   1.000
_cell.length_b   1.000
_cell.length_c   1.000
_cell.angle_alpha   90.00
_cell.angle_beta   90.00
_cell.angle_gamma   90.00
#
_symmetry.space_group_name_H-M   'P 1'
#
loop_
_entity.id
_entity.type
_entity.pdbx_description
1 polymer ?
#
loop_
_entity_poly.entity_id
_entity_poly.type
_entity_poly.pdbx_seq_one_letter_code
_entity_poly.pdbx_strand_id
1 'polypeptide(L)'
;MSGGTFGYEQFYVLNIAEKLEAMFFKNKKKEEFFYSEETRDEFIKAISTLKTAAVYAERIDYLLAEDDSEETFHKRLKEQLDALSVSLKGLK
;
A
#
# COMPACT_ATOMS: atom_id res chain seq x y z
N MET A 1 -1.08 -5.35 -24.42
CA MET A 1 -1.14 -5.10 -22.97
C MET A 1 -0.20 -3.94 -22.72
N SER A 2 -0.76 -2.75 -22.46
CA SER A 2 0.01 -1.57 -22.08
C SER A 2 0.71 -1.90 -20.76
N GLY A 3 2.02 -1.71 -20.67
CA GLY A 3 2.81 -2.02 -19.47
C GLY A 3 2.60 -1.03 -18.31
N GLY A 4 1.52 -0.24 -18.35
CA GLY A 4 1.39 0.98 -17.57
C GLY A 4 2.33 2.08 -18.08
N THR A 5 1.98 3.33 -17.80
CA THR A 5 2.86 4.51 -17.95
C THR A 5 4.12 4.38 -17.07
N PHE A 6 4.00 3.78 -15.89
CA PHE A 6 5.05 3.61 -14.89
C PHE A 6 5.62 2.19 -14.83
N GLY A 7 5.36 1.33 -15.81
CA GLY A 7 6.01 0.01 -15.88
C GLY A 7 5.64 -0.93 -14.72
N TYR A 8 4.46 -0.75 -14.12
CA TYR A 8 4.00 -1.49 -12.93
C TYR A 8 4.87 -1.32 -11.66
N GLU A 9 5.62 -0.22 -11.55
CA GLU A 9 6.50 0.03 -10.40
C GLU A 9 5.78 0.13 -9.04
N GLN A 10 4.46 0.37 -9.03
CA GLN A 10 3.63 0.32 -7.83
C GLN A 10 3.77 -1.01 -7.07
N PHE A 11 4.04 -2.12 -7.76
CA PHE A 11 4.23 -3.41 -7.09
C PHE A 11 5.50 -3.45 -6.26
N TYR A 12 6.56 -2.70 -6.60
CA TYR A 12 7.75 -2.62 -5.76
C TYR A 12 7.43 -1.93 -4.44
N VAL A 13 6.67 -0.83 -4.48
CA VAL A 13 6.24 -0.10 -3.27
C VAL A 13 5.33 -0.97 -2.41
N LEU A 14 4.35 -1.64 -3.03
CA LEU A 14 3.46 -2.56 -2.34
C LEU A 14 4.22 -3.74 -1.71
N ASN A 15 5.16 -4.35 -2.44
CA ASN A 15 5.99 -5.44 -1.94
C ASN A 15 6.83 -5.04 -0.73
N ILE A 16 7.35 -3.80 -0.68
CA ILE A 16 8.06 -3.30 0.50
C ILE A 16 7.10 -3.26 1.70
N ALA A 17 5.89 -2.70 1.52
CA ALA A 17 4.90 -2.64 2.58
C ALA A 17 4.50 -4.03 3.10
N GLU A 18 4.27 -4.99 2.20
CA GLU A 18 3.91 -6.37 2.55
C GLU A 18 5.03 -7.11 3.28
N LYS A 19 6.29 -6.89 2.87
CA LYS A 19 7.46 -7.46 3.58
C LYS A 19 7.59 -6.90 4.99
N LEU A 20 7.43 -5.58 5.16
CA LEU A 20 7.44 -4.96 6.50
C LEU A 20 6.31 -5.55 7.37
N GLU A 21 5.10 -5.65 6.82
CA GLU A 21 3.97 -6.24 7.54
C GLU A 21 4.24 -7.70 7.94
N ALA A 22 4.79 -8.51 7.02
CA ALA A 22 5.11 -9.90 7.29
C ALA A 22 6.19 -10.08 8.36
N MET A 23 7.25 -9.27 8.29
CA MET A 23 8.36 -9.30 9.25
C MET A 23 7.92 -8.92 10.66
N PHE A 24 7.06 -7.90 10.80
CA PHE A 24 6.73 -7.34 12.11
C PHE A 24 5.42 -7.86 12.72
N PHE A 25 4.46 -8.29 11.91
CA PHE A 25 3.11 -8.64 12.40
C PHE A 25 2.71 -10.10 12.13
N LYS A 26 3.25 -10.75 11.09
CA LYS A 26 2.91 -12.15 10.76
C LYS A 26 3.87 -13.17 11.36
N ASN A 27 5.10 -12.80 11.67
CA ASN A 27 6.05 -13.70 12.31
C ASN A 27 5.72 -13.89 13.81
N LYS A 28 5.12 -15.04 14.13
CA LYS A 28 4.77 -15.47 15.51
C LYS A 28 5.97 -15.83 16.40
N LYS A 29 7.20 -15.82 15.87
CA LYS A 29 8.41 -15.98 16.68
C LYS A 29 8.68 -14.65 17.39
N LYS A 30 8.06 -14.55 18.56
CA LYS A 30 7.96 -13.39 19.46
C LYS A 30 9.29 -12.79 19.94
N GLU A 31 10.42 -13.35 19.51
CA GLU A 31 11.74 -13.16 20.12
C GLU A 31 12.71 -12.35 19.24
N GLU A 32 12.42 -12.09 17.96
CA GLU A 32 13.40 -11.48 17.04
C GLU A 32 13.31 -9.96 16.85
N PHE A 33 12.27 -9.28 17.34
CA PHE A 33 12.13 -7.83 17.14
C PHE A 33 11.67 -7.10 18.41
N PHE A 34 12.63 -6.82 19.30
CA PHE A 34 12.45 -5.94 20.46
C PHE A 34 12.57 -4.46 20.05
N TYR A 35 11.57 -3.96 19.32
CA TYR A 35 11.44 -2.52 19.09
C TYR A 35 10.53 -1.88 20.14
N SER A 36 10.78 -0.60 20.46
CA SER A 36 9.88 0.17 21.29
C SER A 36 8.49 0.30 20.64
N GLU A 37 7.47 0.58 21.45
CA GLU A 37 6.12 0.88 20.97
C GLU A 37 6.14 2.03 19.96
N GLU A 38 6.88 3.11 20.27
CA GLU A 38 7.09 4.24 19.37
C GLU A 38 7.66 3.83 18.00
N THR A 39 8.66 2.95 17.99
CA THR A 39 9.25 2.45 16.73
C THR A 39 8.24 1.61 15.94
N ARG A 40 7.42 0.81 16.63
CA ARG A 40 6.38 0.00 15.99
C ARG A 40 5.26 0.86 15.41
N ASP A 41 4.90 1.94 16.08
CA ASP A 41 3.95 2.92 15.54
C ASP A 41 4.46 3.55 14.25
N GLU A 42 5.74 3.89 14.18
CA GLU A 42 6.36 4.36 12.94
C GLU A 42 6.34 3.30 11.84
N PHE A 43 6.49 2.01 12.16
CA PHE A 43 6.33 0.94 11.16
C PHE A 43 4.89 0.83 10.64
N ILE A 44 3.88 0.97 11.51
CA ILE A 44 2.47 1.00 11.09
C ILE A 44 2.21 2.19 10.17
N LYS A 45 2.75 3.37 10.52
CA LYS A 45 2.66 4.57 9.66
C LYS A 45 3.34 4.34 8.32
N ALA A 46 4.54 3.78 8.30
CA ALA A 46 5.27 3.47 7.07
C ALA A 46 4.50 2.50 6.16
N ILE A 47 3.95 1.41 6.72
CA ILE A 47 3.12 0.45 5.98
C ILE A 47 1.90 1.15 5.38
N SER A 48 1.21 1.98 6.16
CA SER A 48 0.07 2.78 5.68
C SER A 48 0.47 3.67 4.51
N THR A 49 1.55 4.46 4.67
CA THR A 49 2.02 5.41 3.65
C THR A 49 2.41 4.71 2.36
N LEU A 50 3.15 3.60 2.43
CA LEU A 50 3.58 2.86 1.25
C LEU A 50 2.39 2.25 0.50
N LYS A 51 1.42 1.66 1.21
CA LYS A 51 0.21 1.11 0.57
C LYS A 51 -0.63 2.21 -0.08
N THR A 52 -0.79 3.36 0.59
CA THR A 52 -1.48 4.51 0.01
C THR A 52 -0.76 5.01 -1.25
N ALA A 53 0.57 5.14 -1.20
CA ALA A 53 1.37 5.54 -2.36
C ALA A 53 1.21 4.57 -3.54
N ALA A 54 1.20 3.26 -3.30
CA ALA A 54 0.99 2.25 -4.33
C ALA A 54 -0.39 2.38 -5.00
N VAL A 55 -1.46 2.63 -4.22
CA VAL A 55 -2.81 2.87 -4.76
C VAL A 55 -2.84 4.11 -5.66
N TYR A 56 -2.26 5.24 -5.20
CA TYR A 56 -2.19 6.44 -6.02
C TYR A 56 -1.39 6.22 -7.31
N ALA A 57 -0.22 5.58 -7.21
CA ALA A 57 0.62 5.28 -8.36
C ALA A 57 -0.14 4.44 -9.40
N GLU A 58 -0.82 3.37 -8.97
CA GLU A 58 -1.63 2.52 -9.86
C GLU A 58 -2.77 3.28 -10.54
N ARG A 59 -3.52 4.09 -9.80
CA ARG A 59 -4.68 4.81 -10.36
C ARG A 59 -4.24 5.89 -11.34
N ILE A 60 -3.18 6.63 -11.02
CA ILE A 60 -2.61 7.63 -11.93
C ILE A 60 -2.05 6.95 -13.18
N ASP A 61 -1.38 5.82 -13.01
CA ASP A 61 -0.83 5.03 -14.12
C ASP A 61 -1.90 4.65 -15.15
N TYR A 62 -3.04 4.16 -14.68
CA TYR A 62 -4.16 3.74 -15.54
C TYR A 62 -4.88 4.94 -16.18
N LEU A 63 -4.98 6.08 -15.49
CA LEU A 63 -5.51 7.31 -16.07
C LEU A 63 -4.61 7.79 -17.23
N LEU A 64 -3.30 7.82 -17.03
CA LEU A 64 -2.34 8.27 -18.05
C LEU A 64 -2.19 7.28 -19.21
N ALA A 65 -2.43 6.00 -18.96
CA ALA A 65 -2.46 4.96 -20.00
C ALA A 65 -3.79 4.91 -20.79
N GLU A 66 -4.74 5.80 -20.47
CA GLU A 66 -6.10 5.85 -21.04
C GLU A 66 -6.97 4.61 -20.74
N ASP A 67 -6.58 3.80 -19.74
CA ASP A 67 -7.35 2.67 -19.23
C ASP A 67 -8.47 3.11 -18.26
N ASP A 68 -8.27 4.24 -17.56
CA ASP A 68 -9.27 4.96 -16.77
C ASP A 68 -9.63 6.29 -17.46
N SER A 69 -10.92 6.66 -17.46
CA SER A 69 -11.34 8.06 -17.57
C SER A 69 -11.19 8.78 -16.22
N GLU A 70 -11.24 10.11 -16.20
CA GLU A 70 -11.21 10.90 -14.96
C GLU A 70 -12.32 10.48 -13.96
N GLU A 71 -13.52 10.19 -14.47
CA GLU A 71 -14.64 9.72 -13.64
C GLU A 71 -14.31 8.37 -12.99
N THR A 72 -13.84 7.41 -13.78
CA THR A 72 -13.48 6.08 -13.27
C THR A 72 -12.27 6.12 -12.35
N PHE A 73 -11.30 7.00 -12.61
CA PHE A 73 -10.15 7.25 -11.76
C PHE A 73 -10.60 7.66 -10.36
N HIS A 74 -11.43 8.71 -10.25
CA HIS A 74 -11.89 9.20 -8.95
C HIS A 74 -12.73 8.17 -8.20
N LYS A 75 -13.60 7.43 -8.90
CA LYS A 75 -14.42 6.38 -8.30
C LYS A 75 -13.54 5.25 -7.74
N ARG A 76 -12.66 4.68 -8.57
CA ARG A 76 -11.81 3.54 -8.19
C ARG A 76 -10.79 3.92 -7.12
N LEU A 77 -10.20 5.11 -7.21
CA LEU A 77 -9.29 5.64 -6.19
C LEU A 77 -9.98 5.69 -4.83
N LYS A 78 -11.21 6.23 -4.75
CA LYS A 78 -11.96 6.27 -3.50
C LYS A 78 -12.26 4.87 -2.97
N GLU A 79 -12.76 3.97 -3.82
CA GLU A 79 -13.07 2.58 -3.43
C GLU A 79 -11.84 1.86 -2.86
N GLN A 80 -10.67 2.01 -3.50
CA GLN A 80 -9.42 1.39 -3.04
C GLN A 80 -8.90 2.01 -1.74
N LEU A 81 -8.97 3.34 -1.57
CA LEU A 81 -8.57 4.00 -0.34
C LEU A 81 -9.49 3.64 0.84
N ASP A 82 -10.80 3.51 0.59
CA ASP A 82 -11.77 3.08 1.60
C ASP A 82 -11.50 1.63 2.05
N ALA A 83 -11.24 0.73 1.09
CA ALA A 83 -10.88 -0.66 1.38
C ALA A 83 -9.55 -0.75 2.16
N LEU A 84 -8.55 0.05 1.78
CA LEU A 84 -7.27 0.13 2.48
C LEU A 84 -7.45 0.62 3.93
N SER A 85 -8.26 1.65 4.15
CA SER A 85 -8.57 2.17 5.50
C SER A 85 -9.17 1.09 6.40
N VAL A 86 -10.04 0.23 5.88
CA VAL A 86 -10.59 -0.92 6.63
C VAL A 86 -9.49 -1.93 6.97
N SER A 87 -8.62 -2.27 6.02
CA SER A 87 -7.51 -3.21 6.25
C SER A 87 -6.51 -2.68 7.28
N LEU A 88 -6.15 -1.40 7.24
CA LEU A 88 -5.17 -0.79 8.15
C LEU A 88 -5.65 -0.73 9.60
N LYS A 89 -6.97 -0.67 9.85
CA LYS A 89 -7.52 -0.75 11.20
C LYS A 89 -7.19 -2.07 11.91
N GLY A 90 -6.95 -3.15 11.16
CA GLY A 90 -6.55 -4.45 11.70
C GLY A 90 -5.05 -4.57 12.05
N LEU A 91 -4.24 -3.56 11.75
CA LEU A 91 -2.80 -3.53 12.12
C LEU A 91 -2.55 -2.93 13.51
N LYS A 92 -3.55 -2.24 14.08
CA LYS A 92 -3.53 -1.72 15.46
C LYS A 92 -4.02 -2.80 16.41
#